data_AF-A0A968F189-F1
#
_entry.id   AF-A0A968F189-F1
#
_cell.length_a   1.000
_cell.length_b   1.000
_cell.length_c   1.000
_cell.angle_alpha   90.00
_cell.angle_beta   90.00
_cell.angle_gamma   90.00
#
_symmetry.space_group_name_H-M   'P 1'
#
loop_
_entity.id
_entity.type
_entity.pdbx_description
1 polymer ?
#
loop_
_entity_poly.entity_id
_entity_poly.type
_entity_poly.pdbx_seq_one_letter_code
_entity_poly.pdbx_strand_id
1 'polypeptide(L)'
;MENSKRTFNRGDWFRLFLVCAFPLHLWTILMVFRDVNWVAERTTSWDALGFSSYALLYTLVESLLLFVFIALLSLLVPKRWDKTLRFVILSLIAFALAGWSIMEQLILIVLWDQLQLLGRSLTFLGSAPWTAQALFAGLVLITVAIPFLLLKKFNKLQEVVFSILERLTLLSALYIVMDMFGIVIIIIRNIQS
;
A
#
# COMPACT_ATOMS: atom_id res chain seq x y z
N MET A 1 30.02 4.82 -20.98
CA MET A 1 29.64 4.17 -19.70
C MET A 1 28.59 4.98 -18.88
N GLU A 2 27.92 5.97 -19.45
CA GLU A 2 27.00 6.84 -18.68
C GLU A 2 25.55 6.31 -18.56
N ASN A 3 25.16 5.33 -19.40
CA ASN A 3 23.79 4.82 -19.45
C ASN A 3 23.40 3.89 -18.29
N SER A 4 24.35 3.20 -17.63
CA SER A 4 23.99 2.25 -16.56
C SER A 4 23.47 2.93 -15.28
N LYS A 5 23.71 4.24 -15.12
CA LYS A 5 23.23 5.01 -13.97
C LYS A 5 21.74 5.38 -14.06
N ARG A 6 21.10 5.24 -15.23
CA ARG A 6 19.75 5.80 -15.48
C ARG A 6 18.61 4.78 -15.44
N THR A 7 18.90 3.49 -15.50
CA THR A 7 17.90 2.41 -15.54
C THR A 7 17.81 1.65 -14.21
N PHE A 8 16.61 1.24 -13.82
CA PHE A 8 16.42 0.35 -12.68
C PHE A 8 16.94 -1.05 -13.00
N ASN A 9 17.72 -1.59 -12.06
CA ASN A 9 18.13 -2.99 -12.03
C ASN A 9 17.07 -3.83 -11.28
N ARG A 10 17.24 -5.16 -11.29
CA ARG A 10 16.31 -6.09 -10.62
C ARG A 10 16.16 -5.80 -9.11
N GLY A 11 17.25 -5.40 -8.45
CA GLY A 11 17.24 -5.06 -7.04
C GLY A 11 16.42 -3.81 -6.73
N ASP A 12 16.45 -2.79 -7.59
CA ASP A 12 15.65 -1.58 -7.40
C ASP A 12 14.16 -1.86 -7.57
N TRP A 13 13.80 -2.69 -8.54
CA TRP A 13 12.42 -3.14 -8.73
C TRP A 13 11.92 -3.93 -7.52
N PHE A 14 12.74 -4.83 -6.98
CA PHE A 14 12.40 -5.55 -5.78
C PHE A 14 12.26 -4.63 -4.55
N ARG A 15 13.16 -3.64 -4.39
CA ARG A 15 13.02 -2.61 -3.34
C ARG A 15 11.72 -1.82 -3.50
N LEU A 16 11.33 -1.48 -4.73
CA LEU A 16 10.09 -0.76 -4.99
C LEU A 16 8.86 -1.62 -4.66
N PHE A 17 8.90 -2.92 -4.96
CA PHE A 17 7.88 -3.88 -4.52
C PHE A 17 7.76 -3.91 -2.99
N LEU A 18 8.89 -4.01 -2.27
CA LEU A 18 8.90 -4.00 -0.80
C LEU A 18 8.30 -2.69 -0.23
N VAL A 19 8.60 -1.55 -0.86
CA VAL A 19 7.97 -0.26 -0.50
C VAL A 19 6.44 -0.30 -0.67
N CYS A 20 5.94 -0.89 -1.76
CA CYS A 20 4.50 -1.05 -1.98
C CYS A 20 3.86 -2.00 -0.96
N ALA A 21 4.57 -3.09 -0.62
CA ALA A 21 4.10 -4.09 0.33
C ALA A 21 4.01 -3.54 1.76
N PHE A 22 4.97 -2.71 2.18
CA PHE A 22 5.08 -2.24 3.57
C PHE A 22 3.77 -1.72 4.20
N PRO A 23 3.15 -0.64 3.69
CA PRO A 23 1.98 -0.05 4.35
C PRO A 23 0.78 -1.00 4.38
N LEU A 24 0.59 -1.79 3.31
CA LEU A 24 -0.52 -2.74 3.21
C LEU A 24 -0.35 -3.88 4.21
N HIS A 25 0.84 -4.49 4.32
CA HIS A 25 1.10 -5.55 5.30
C HIS A 25 1.01 -5.04 6.73
N LEU A 26 1.55 -3.86 7.01
CA LEU A 26 1.42 -3.24 8.33
C LEU A 26 -0.06 -3.09 8.71
N TRP A 27 -0.87 -2.57 7.80
CA TRP A 27 -2.31 -2.40 8.03
C TRP A 27 -3.03 -3.74 8.21
N THR A 28 -2.77 -4.73 7.36
CA THR A 28 -3.36 -6.06 7.49
C THR A 28 -3.01 -6.72 8.80
N ILE A 29 -1.75 -6.61 9.26
CA ILE A 29 -1.34 -7.15 10.56
C ILE A 29 -2.13 -6.49 11.69
N LEU A 30 -2.29 -5.16 11.66
CA LEU A 30 -3.11 -4.45 12.64
C LEU A 30 -4.57 -4.92 12.63
N MET A 31 -5.15 -5.12 11.45
CA MET A 31 -6.51 -5.63 11.27
C MET A 31 -6.66 -7.07 11.76
N VAL A 32 -5.68 -7.93 11.47
CA VAL A 32 -5.64 -9.31 11.98
C VAL A 32 -5.59 -9.29 13.51
N PHE A 33 -4.72 -8.49 14.14
CA PHE A 33 -4.67 -8.42 15.61
C PHE A 33 -5.96 -7.89 16.23
N ARG A 34 -6.67 -6.98 15.55
CA ARG A 34 -7.99 -6.51 15.98
C ARG A 34 -9.03 -7.63 15.95
N ASP A 35 -9.03 -8.45 14.89
CA ASP A 35 -10.09 -9.42 14.63
C ASP A 35 -9.77 -10.83 15.17
N VAL A 36 -8.51 -11.15 15.45
CA VAL A 36 -8.06 -12.48 15.87
C VAL A 36 -8.67 -12.91 17.20
N ASN A 37 -8.84 -11.99 18.16
CA ASN A 37 -9.46 -12.31 19.45
C ASN A 37 -10.89 -12.79 19.26
N TRP A 38 -11.65 -12.09 18.42
CA TRP A 38 -13.02 -12.45 18.10
C TRP A 38 -13.14 -13.80 17.39
N VAL A 39 -12.21 -14.11 16.47
CA VAL A 39 -12.17 -15.42 15.79
C VAL A 39 -11.80 -16.52 16.79
N ALA A 40 -10.77 -16.31 17.60
CA ALA A 40 -10.28 -17.30 18.55
C ALA A 40 -11.28 -17.63 19.67
N GLU A 41 -12.11 -16.66 20.10
CA GLU A 41 -13.16 -16.88 21.10
C GLU A 41 -14.31 -17.75 20.57
N ARG A 42 -14.54 -17.75 19.26
CA ARG A 42 -15.69 -18.42 18.62
C ARG A 42 -15.32 -19.70 17.88
N THR A 43 -14.04 -19.94 17.66
CA THR A 43 -13.50 -21.05 16.86
C THR A 43 -12.24 -21.62 17.51
N THR A 44 -11.48 -22.44 16.80
CA THR A 44 -10.20 -22.96 17.30
C THR A 44 -9.05 -22.00 17.00
N SER A 45 -7.95 -22.04 17.77
CA SER A 45 -6.74 -21.26 17.46
C SER A 45 -6.17 -21.58 16.06
N TRP A 46 -6.42 -22.79 15.55
CA TRP A 46 -6.04 -23.19 14.21
C TRP A 46 -6.84 -22.43 13.13
N ASP A 47 -8.12 -22.19 13.37
CA ASP A 47 -8.96 -21.39 12.48
C ASP A 47 -8.51 -19.93 12.44
N ALA A 48 -8.14 -19.36 13.60
CA ALA A 48 -7.60 -18.01 13.71
C ALA A 48 -6.26 -17.84 12.96
N LEU A 49 -5.36 -18.83 13.05
CA LEU A 49 -4.13 -18.86 12.27
C LEU A 49 -4.41 -18.96 10.77
N GLY A 50 -5.37 -19.79 10.37
CA GLY A 50 -5.79 -19.90 8.98
C GLY A 50 -6.38 -18.58 8.45
N PHE A 51 -7.25 -17.91 9.21
CA PHE A 51 -7.79 -16.60 8.87
C PHE A 51 -6.68 -15.57 8.65
N SER A 52 -5.71 -15.50 9.57
CA SER A 52 -4.56 -14.61 9.46
C SER A 52 -3.72 -14.90 8.21
N SER A 53 -3.55 -16.18 7.87
CA SER A 53 -2.81 -16.61 6.69
C SER A 53 -3.48 -16.20 5.38
N TYR A 54 -4.81 -16.32 5.30
CA TYR A 54 -5.58 -15.85 4.14
C TYR A 54 -5.54 -14.32 4.00
N ALA A 55 -5.60 -13.59 5.11
CA ALA A 55 -5.47 -12.14 5.11
C ALA A 55 -4.09 -11.72 4.55
N LEU A 56 -3.00 -12.34 5.02
CA LEU A 56 -1.66 -12.08 4.50
C LEU A 56 -1.53 -12.40 3.01
N LEU A 57 -2.05 -13.55 2.55
CA LEU A 57 -2.04 -13.90 1.13
C LEU A 57 -2.78 -12.87 0.27
N TYR A 58 -3.93 -12.40 0.73
CA TYR A 58 -4.69 -11.36 0.04
C TYR A 58 -3.87 -10.06 -0.06
N THR A 59 -3.21 -9.65 1.02
CA THR A 59 -2.35 -8.47 1.06
C THR A 59 -1.12 -8.59 0.19
N LEU A 60 -0.53 -9.80 0.08
CA LEU A 60 0.54 -10.07 -0.87
C LEU A 60 0.07 -9.81 -2.30
N VAL A 61 -1.13 -10.29 -2.66
CA VAL A 61 -1.74 -10.05 -3.99
C VAL A 61 -2.00 -8.55 -4.20
N GLU A 62 -2.59 -7.85 -3.24
CA GLU A 62 -2.82 -6.40 -3.35
C GLU A 62 -1.52 -5.61 -3.52
N SER A 63 -0.46 -5.98 -2.79
CA SER A 63 0.85 -5.34 -2.93
C SER A 63 1.49 -5.59 -4.30
N LEU A 64 1.27 -6.78 -4.88
CA LEU A 64 1.73 -7.10 -6.23
C LEU A 64 0.98 -6.27 -7.27
N LEU A 65 -0.35 -6.12 -7.13
CA LEU A 65 -1.17 -5.27 -8.00
C LEU A 65 -0.74 -3.81 -7.92
N LEU A 66 -0.55 -3.28 -6.71
CA LEU A 66 -0.03 -1.93 -6.50
C LEU A 66 1.35 -1.77 -7.14
N PHE A 67 2.26 -2.72 -6.94
CA PHE A 67 3.58 -2.69 -7.56
C PHE A 67 3.51 -2.67 -9.09
N VAL A 68 2.69 -3.52 -9.71
CA VAL A 68 2.50 -3.54 -11.17
C VAL A 68 1.99 -2.18 -11.64
N PHE A 69 1.00 -1.60 -10.95
CA PHE A 69 0.48 -0.27 -11.26
C PHE A 69 1.56 0.82 -11.17
N ILE A 70 2.36 0.84 -10.10
CA ILE A 70 3.46 1.79 -9.92
C ILE A 70 4.57 1.57 -10.98
N ALA A 71 4.85 0.31 -11.32
CA ALA A 71 5.81 -0.02 -12.37
C ALA A 71 5.37 0.50 -13.74
N LEU A 72 4.07 0.42 -14.05
CA LEU A 72 3.51 1.04 -15.26
C LEU A 72 3.61 2.58 -15.21
N LEU A 73 3.30 3.20 -14.07
CA LEU A 73 3.47 4.65 -13.89
C LEU A 73 4.92 5.11 -14.06
N SER A 74 5.89 4.26 -13.75
CA SER A 74 7.32 4.57 -13.96
C SER A 74 7.69 4.85 -15.42
N LEU A 75 6.87 4.37 -16.38
CA LEU A 75 7.03 4.64 -17.82
C LEU A 75 6.69 6.09 -18.17
N LEU A 76 5.80 6.74 -17.40
CA LEU A 76 5.45 8.15 -17.54
C LEU A 76 6.48 9.07 -16.90
N VAL A 77 7.30 8.56 -15.98
CA VAL A 77 8.34 9.33 -15.30
C VAL A 77 9.52 9.59 -16.26
N PRO A 78 9.96 10.86 -16.43
CA PRO A 78 11.05 11.18 -17.36
C PRO A 78 12.33 10.40 -17.09
N LYS A 79 12.85 9.69 -18.10
CA LYS A 79 14.10 8.91 -18.01
C LYS A 79 15.35 9.77 -17.74
N ARG A 80 15.26 11.09 -17.91
CA ARG A 80 16.34 12.05 -17.63
C ARG A 80 16.55 12.31 -16.14
N TRP A 81 15.61 11.92 -15.29
CA TRP A 81 15.74 12.12 -13.84
C TRP A 81 16.72 11.12 -13.24
N ASP A 82 17.40 11.56 -12.17
CA ASP A 82 18.27 10.69 -11.41
C ASP A 82 17.50 9.48 -10.87
N LYS A 83 18.17 8.34 -10.82
CA LYS A 83 17.60 7.07 -10.39
C LYS A 83 17.02 7.17 -8.97
N THR A 84 17.71 7.85 -8.07
CA THR A 84 17.29 8.05 -6.68
C THR A 84 16.01 8.86 -6.63
N LEU A 85 15.95 9.97 -7.38
CA LEU A 85 14.77 10.83 -7.43
C LEU A 85 13.56 10.06 -7.99
N ARG A 86 13.74 9.30 -9.08
CA ARG A 86 12.67 8.46 -9.66
C ARG A 86 12.15 7.43 -8.65
N PHE A 87 13.06 6.75 -7.94
CA PHE A 87 12.70 5.77 -6.92
C PHE A 87 11.90 6.41 -5.78
N VAL A 88 12.37 7.55 -5.26
CA VAL A 88 11.70 8.27 -4.17
C VAL A 88 10.30 8.74 -4.59
N ILE A 89 10.14 9.26 -5.81
CA ILE A 89 8.83 9.73 -6.30
C ILE A 89 7.86 8.56 -6.44
N LEU A 90 8.28 7.46 -7.06
CA LEU A 90 7.42 6.28 -7.22
C LEU A 90 7.03 5.69 -5.86
N SER A 91 7.97 5.68 -4.92
CA SER A 91 7.73 5.27 -3.53
C SER A 91 6.69 6.15 -2.85
N LEU A 92 6.78 7.47 -3.00
CA LEU A 92 5.78 8.39 -2.45
C LEU A 92 4.40 8.20 -3.06
N ILE A 93 4.31 7.96 -4.37
CA ILE A 93 3.04 7.65 -5.03
C ILE A 93 2.46 6.37 -4.45
N ALA A 94 3.27 5.32 -4.28
CA ALA A 94 2.84 4.06 -3.67
C ALA A 94 2.32 4.28 -2.24
N PHE A 95 3.07 5.02 -1.41
CA PHE A 95 2.65 5.34 -0.04
C PHE A 95 1.38 6.18 0.02
N ALA A 96 1.21 7.15 -0.89
CA ALA A 96 -0.01 7.96 -0.96
C ALA A 96 -1.21 7.09 -1.31
N LEU A 97 -1.10 6.24 -2.33
CA LEU A 97 -2.19 5.34 -2.74
C LEU A 97 -2.53 4.32 -1.65
N ALA A 98 -1.52 3.71 -1.02
CA ALA A 98 -1.75 2.80 0.11
C ALA A 98 -2.37 3.54 1.30
N GLY A 99 -1.92 4.75 1.61
CA GLY A 99 -2.49 5.60 2.65
C GLY A 99 -3.96 5.94 2.39
N TRP A 100 -4.32 6.22 1.13
CA TRP A 100 -5.71 6.43 0.72
C TRP A 100 -6.56 5.17 0.89
N SER A 101 -6.04 4.00 0.48
CA SER A 101 -6.72 2.72 0.68
C SER A 101 -6.95 2.41 2.16
N ILE A 102 -5.96 2.67 3.01
CA ILE A 102 -6.08 2.49 4.47
C ILE A 102 -7.07 3.47 5.06
N MET A 103 -7.02 4.74 4.64
CA MET A 103 -7.93 5.79 5.10
C MET A 103 -9.38 5.46 4.73
N GLU A 104 -9.61 4.98 3.51
CA GLU A 104 -10.93 4.51 3.07
C GLU A 104 -11.44 3.41 3.99
N GLN A 105 -10.64 2.36 4.24
CA GLN A 105 -11.03 1.29 5.17
C GLN A 105 -11.29 1.81 6.59
N LEU A 106 -10.45 2.72 7.10
CA LEU A 106 -10.63 3.32 8.43
C LEU A 106 -11.94 4.12 8.52
N ILE A 107 -12.24 4.91 7.49
CA ILE A 107 -13.50 5.67 7.38
C ILE A 107 -14.69 4.70 7.39
N LEU A 108 -14.61 3.60 6.62
CA LEU A 108 -15.64 2.57 6.57
C LEU A 108 -15.80 1.81 7.90
N ILE A 109 -14.76 1.71 8.72
CA ILE A 109 -14.85 1.05 10.03
C ILE A 109 -15.42 1.99 11.08
N VAL A 110 -14.96 3.24 11.12
CA VAL A 110 -15.23 4.19 12.22
C VAL A 110 -16.47 5.03 11.96
N LEU A 111 -16.68 5.46 10.71
CA LEU A 111 -17.63 6.50 10.36
C LEU A 111 -18.79 5.98 9.50
N TRP A 112 -18.92 4.67 9.29
CA TRP A 112 -19.94 4.09 8.41
C TRP A 112 -21.35 4.60 8.71
N ASP A 113 -21.77 4.51 9.98
CA ASP A 113 -23.11 4.92 10.39
C ASP A 113 -23.35 6.42 10.16
N GLN A 114 -22.32 7.24 10.42
CA GLN A 114 -22.39 8.68 10.20
C GLN A 114 -22.41 9.03 8.71
N LEU A 115 -21.62 8.34 7.89
CA LEU A 115 -21.58 8.51 6.44
C LEU A 115 -22.89 8.10 5.78
N GLN A 116 -23.55 7.04 6.25
CA GLN A 116 -24.88 6.68 5.75
C GLN A 116 -25.92 7.77 6.01
N LEU A 117 -25.85 8.43 7.18
CA LEU A 117 -26.74 9.55 7.50
C LEU A 117 -26.42 10.80 6.67
N LEU A 118 -25.12 11.12 6.49
CA LEU A 118 -24.66 12.25 5.68
C LEU A 118 -24.94 12.07 4.18
N GLY A 119 -24.80 10.84 3.66
CA GLY A 119 -25.13 10.51 2.28
C GLY A 119 -26.62 10.68 1.96
N ARG A 120 -27.49 10.52 2.95
CA ARG A 120 -28.93 10.81 2.81
C ARG A 120 -29.25 12.31 2.80
N SER A 121 -28.44 13.14 3.46
CA SER A 121 -28.69 14.58 3.56
C SER A 121 -28.08 15.41 2.42
N LEU A 122 -26.97 14.93 1.82
CA LEU A 122 -26.31 15.62 0.71
C LEU A 122 -26.82 15.13 -0.65
N THR A 123 -27.97 15.68 -1.08
CA THR A 123 -28.60 15.39 -2.39
C THR A 123 -27.67 15.66 -3.59
N PHE A 124 -26.72 16.59 -3.47
CA PHE A 124 -25.72 16.87 -4.50
C PHE A 124 -24.69 15.74 -4.71
N LEU A 125 -24.37 14.97 -3.65
CA LEU A 125 -23.54 13.77 -3.78
C LEU A 125 -24.31 12.59 -4.38
N GLY A 126 -25.63 12.56 -4.18
CA GLY A 126 -26.51 11.55 -4.77
C GLY A 126 -26.87 11.79 -6.24
N SER A 127 -26.87 13.05 -6.71
CA SER A 127 -27.35 13.39 -8.05
C SER A 127 -26.31 13.17 -9.16
N ALA A 128 -25.02 13.19 -8.84
CA ALA A 128 -23.94 13.07 -9.82
C ALA A 128 -22.70 12.37 -9.22
N PRO A 129 -22.59 11.03 -9.29
CA PRO A 129 -21.50 10.28 -8.66
C PRO A 129 -20.09 10.70 -9.16
N TRP A 130 -20.00 11.28 -10.36
CA TRP A 130 -18.74 11.73 -10.96
C TRP A 130 -18.13 12.96 -10.25
N THR A 131 -18.93 13.82 -9.62
CA THR A 131 -18.40 15.03 -8.94
C THR A 131 -17.61 14.67 -7.69
N ALA A 132 -18.14 13.74 -6.90
CA ALA A 132 -17.47 13.21 -5.71
C ALA A 132 -16.17 12.47 -6.08
N GLN A 133 -16.20 11.66 -7.15
CA GLN A 133 -15.01 10.98 -7.67
C GLN A 133 -13.96 11.97 -8.16
N ALA A 134 -14.36 13.05 -8.84
CA ALA A 134 -13.45 14.09 -9.31
C ALA A 134 -12.80 14.86 -8.15
N LEU A 135 -13.56 15.21 -7.12
CA LEU A 135 -13.04 15.85 -5.91
C LEU A 135 -12.04 14.95 -5.18
N PHE A 136 -12.38 13.67 -5.02
CA PHE A 136 -11.50 12.68 -4.43
C PHE A 136 -10.20 12.55 -5.23
N ALA A 137 -10.29 12.37 -6.55
CA ALA A 137 -9.13 12.30 -7.42
C ALA A 137 -8.26 13.57 -7.34
N GLY A 138 -8.89 14.75 -7.28
CA GLY A 138 -8.19 16.02 -7.08
C GLY A 138 -7.42 16.06 -5.75
N LEU A 139 -8.01 15.55 -4.68
CA LEU A 139 -7.38 15.51 -3.36
C LEU A 139 -6.21 14.51 -3.34
N VAL A 140 -6.38 13.32 -3.93
CA VAL A 140 -5.27 12.35 -4.14
C VAL A 140 -4.13 13.01 -4.92
N LEU A 141 -4.44 13.69 -6.03
CA LEU A 141 -3.44 14.39 -6.83
C LEU A 141 -2.68 15.45 -6.03
N ILE A 142 -3.37 16.23 -5.19
CA ILE A 142 -2.74 17.23 -4.33
C ILE A 142 -1.78 16.56 -3.33
N THR A 143 -2.18 15.43 -2.72
CA THR A 143 -1.33 14.71 -1.76
C THR A 143 -0.04 14.17 -2.37
N VAL A 144 -0.01 13.91 -3.70
CA VAL A 144 1.19 13.50 -4.42
C VAL A 144 1.98 14.71 -4.95
N ALA A 145 1.29 15.71 -5.48
CA ALA A 145 1.90 16.87 -6.12
C ALA A 145 2.71 17.72 -5.12
N ILE A 146 2.21 17.93 -3.91
CA ILE A 146 2.90 18.74 -2.90
C ILE A 146 4.26 18.13 -2.52
N PRO A 147 4.36 16.86 -2.06
CA PRO A 147 5.64 16.23 -1.77
C PRO A 147 6.58 16.17 -2.98
N PHE A 148 6.03 15.94 -4.18
CA PHE A 148 6.82 15.93 -5.40
C PHE A 148 7.52 17.27 -5.66
N LEU A 149 6.80 18.39 -5.54
CA LEU A 149 7.37 19.73 -5.71
C LEU A 149 8.41 20.05 -4.64
N LEU A 150 8.16 19.64 -3.39
CA LEU A 150 9.10 19.83 -2.29
C LEU A 150 10.39 19.04 -2.50
N LEU A 151 10.31 17.77 -2.92
CA LEU A 151 11.48 16.94 -3.19
C LEU A 151 12.36 17.49 -4.30
N LYS A 152 11.74 18.01 -5.36
CA LYS A 152 12.50 18.63 -6.46
C LYS A 152 13.27 19.87 -6.01
N LYS A 153 12.77 20.58 -4.99
CA LYS A 153 13.39 21.80 -4.47
C LYS A 153 14.47 21.53 -3.42
N PHE A 154 14.32 20.46 -2.63
CA PHE A 154 15.16 20.22 -1.45
C PHE A 154 15.85 18.84 -1.51
N ASN A 155 17.10 18.80 -2.00
CA ASN A 155 17.91 17.56 -2.06
C ASN A 155 18.05 16.87 -0.69
N LYS A 156 18.16 17.65 0.40
CA LYS A 156 18.22 17.11 1.77
C LYS A 156 16.97 16.32 2.14
N LEU A 157 15.79 16.74 1.68
CA LEU A 157 14.54 16.01 1.92
C LEU A 157 14.54 14.69 1.16
N GLN A 158 15.08 14.66 -0.06
CA GLN A 158 15.22 13.43 -0.84
C GLN A 158 16.10 12.40 -0.12
N GLU A 159 17.23 12.81 0.46
CA GLU A 159 18.11 11.92 1.22
C GLU A 159 17.43 11.36 2.48
N VAL A 160 16.69 12.20 3.21
CA VAL A 160 15.94 11.78 4.40
C VAL A 160 14.86 10.75 4.02
N VAL A 161 14.06 11.05 3.00
CA VAL A 161 13.01 10.13 2.54
C VAL A 161 13.62 8.82 2.05
N PHE A 162 14.71 8.88 1.27
CA PHE A 162 15.40 7.69 0.80
C PHE A 162 15.91 6.82 1.96
N SER A 163 16.54 7.43 2.97
CA SER A 163 17.01 6.71 4.17
C SER A 163 15.87 6.03 4.95
N ILE A 164 14.72 6.70 5.07
CA ILE A 164 13.52 6.10 5.67
C ILE A 164 13.06 4.90 4.84
N LEU A 165 12.94 5.06 3.51
CA LEU A 165 12.54 3.98 2.61
C LEU A 165 13.47 2.78 2.69
N GLU A 166 14.79 2.97 2.77
CA GLU A 166 15.73 1.85 2.92
C GLU A 166 15.45 1.05 4.20
N ARG A 167 15.19 1.71 5.33
CA ARG A 167 14.82 1.03 6.58
C ARG A 167 13.49 0.29 6.47
N LEU A 168 12.51 0.90 5.81
CA LEU A 168 11.20 0.25 5.59
C LEU A 168 11.31 -0.97 4.69
N THR A 169 12.17 -0.94 3.66
CA THR A 169 12.39 -2.12 2.81
C THR A 169 12.98 -3.30 3.58
N LEU A 170 13.91 -3.04 4.51
CA LEU A 170 14.45 -4.09 5.40
C LEU A 170 13.35 -4.70 6.27
N LEU A 171 12.48 -3.87 6.85
CA LEU A 171 11.35 -4.35 7.65
C LEU A 171 10.34 -5.13 6.80
N SER A 172 10.11 -4.72 5.56
CA SER A 172 9.16 -5.38 4.64
C SER A 172 9.62 -6.76 4.19
N ALA A 173 10.94 -7.00 4.16
CA ALA A 173 11.45 -8.34 3.86
C ALA A 173 10.98 -9.37 4.90
N LEU A 174 10.76 -8.97 6.15
CA LEU A 174 10.17 -9.82 7.18
C LEU A 174 8.72 -10.21 6.85
N TYR A 175 7.94 -9.30 6.26
CA TYR A 175 6.56 -9.58 5.87
C TYR A 175 6.48 -10.64 4.77
N ILE A 176 7.41 -10.63 3.81
CA ILE A 176 7.47 -11.68 2.79
C ILE A 176 7.74 -13.06 3.42
N VAL A 177 8.56 -13.12 4.47
CA VAL A 177 8.77 -14.37 5.22
C VAL A 177 7.46 -14.81 5.90
N MET A 178 6.68 -13.87 6.46
CA MET A 178 5.36 -14.16 7.02
C MET A 178 4.39 -14.69 5.95
N ASP A 179 4.40 -14.14 4.74
CA ASP A 179 3.57 -14.63 3.63
C ASP A 179 3.93 -16.07 3.25
N MET A 180 5.22 -16.40 3.21
CA MET A 180 5.66 -17.78 2.95
C MET A 180 5.11 -18.76 3.99
N PHE A 181 5.11 -18.37 5.28
CA PHE A 181 4.46 -19.18 6.32
C PHE A 181 2.95 -19.26 6.13
N GLY A 182 2.29 -18.14 5.81
CA GLY A 182 0.85 -18.12 5.52
C GLY A 182 0.46 -19.07 4.39
N ILE A 183 1.23 -19.08 3.30
CA ILE A 183 1.01 -19.99 2.16
C ILE A 183 1.14 -21.45 2.58
N VAL A 184 2.17 -21.80 3.37
CA VAL A 184 2.34 -23.17 3.88
C VAL A 184 1.16 -23.59 4.75
N ILE A 185 0.68 -22.72 5.64
CA ILE A 185 -0.48 -23.00 6.49
C ILE A 185 -1.73 -23.26 5.65
N ILE A 186 -1.97 -22.44 4.62
CA ILE A 186 -3.10 -22.61 3.69
C ILE A 186 -3.03 -23.96 2.98
N ILE A 187 -1.84 -24.36 2.49
CA ILE A 187 -1.64 -25.64 1.81
C ILE A 187 -1.95 -26.81 2.75
N ILE A 188 -1.40 -26.80 3.97
CA ILE A 188 -1.64 -27.87 4.97
C ILE A 188 -3.14 -27.99 5.26
N ARG A 189 -3.82 -26.86 5.45
CA ARG A 189 -5.26 -26.84 5.75
C ARG A 189 -6.09 -27.43 4.62
N ASN A 190 -5.76 -27.12 3.36
CA ASN A 190 -6.49 -27.60 2.18
C ASN A 190 -6.26 -29.10 1.88
N ILE A 191 -5.18 -29.69 2.39
CA ILE A 191 -4.92 -31.14 2.25
C ILE A 191 -5.67 -31.94 3.32
N GLN A 192 -5.91 -31.35 4.49
CA GLN A 192 -6.59 -32.01 5.62
C GLN A 192 -8.12 -31.94 5.54
N SER A 193 -8.66 -31.03 4.73
CA SER A 193 -10.10 -30.89 4.46
C SER A 193 -10.58 -31.84 3.38
#